data_AF-A0A4R8XFQ2-F1
#
_entry.id   AF-A0A4R8XFQ2-F1
#
_cell.length_a   1.000
_cell.length_b   1.000
_cell.length_c   1.000
_cell.angle_alpha   90.00
_cell.angle_beta   90.00
_cell.angle_gamma   90.00
#
_symmetry.space_group_name_H-M   'P 1'
#
loop_
_entity.id
_entity.type
_entity.pdbx_description
1 polymer ?
#
loop_
_entity_poly.entity_id
_entity_poly.type
_entity_poly.pdbx_seq_one_letter_code
_entity_poly.pdbx_strand_id
1 'polypeptide(L)'
;MVLTRRFRIVAAVLVLGGLVAGTAAVAGVTGDKPVVSATPTPAADSTQTAPKADAAASDATATDRVAPAEAAEPVPIDAQVQAQVSYMLAHWTDYNTDGYGVITDNDCVNFTSQSLIERGWTMDDQWYAEGIGSDFDTSSPWISSTAFRDYVAQSGRATALTDDQRDQVKLGDVAQFDWDNSGDRDHTGVVTRIEGSGDDIQIYYAGHTDDTDFRSVDYAITEKHPGATAYYWSIP
;
A
#
# COMPACT_ATOMS: atom_id res chain seq x y z
N MET A 1 8.05 6.16 71.38
CA MET A 1 6.83 5.36 71.66
C MET A 1 6.09 5.22 70.33
N VAL A 2 6.18 4.09 69.62
CA VAL A 2 5.48 2.80 69.87
C VAL A 2 3.95 3.02 69.72
N LEU A 3 3.22 2.41 68.77
CA LEU A 3 3.13 0.96 68.48
C LEU A 3 2.77 0.62 67.00
N THR A 4 2.99 -0.64 66.61
CA THR A 4 2.85 -1.24 65.25
C THR A 4 1.64 -2.17 65.09
N ARG A 5 1.09 -2.33 63.85
CA ARG A 5 0.53 -3.56 63.21
C ARG A 5 -0.19 -3.19 61.88
N ARG A 6 -0.18 -3.85 60.70
CA ARG A 6 0.13 -5.20 60.13
C ARG A 6 -1.10 -6.02 59.64
N PHE A 7 -1.18 -6.16 58.31
CA PHE A 7 -1.82 -7.21 57.46
C PHE A 7 -3.36 -7.41 57.40
N ARG A 8 -3.90 -7.48 56.16
CA ARG A 8 -4.34 -8.75 55.50
C ARG A 8 -4.73 -8.59 54.01
N ILE A 9 -4.57 -9.67 53.26
CA ILE A 9 -4.97 -9.87 51.84
C ILE A 9 -6.27 -10.70 51.83
N VAL A 10 -7.23 -10.40 50.94
CA VAL A 10 -8.15 -11.38 50.30
C VAL A 10 -8.55 -10.86 48.91
N ALA A 11 -8.64 -11.74 47.92
CA ALA A 11 -9.23 -11.49 46.60
C ALA A 11 -10.43 -12.44 46.38
N ALA A 12 -11.40 -12.06 45.54
CA ALA A 12 -12.24 -12.90 44.65
C ALA A 12 -13.63 -12.29 44.34
N VAL A 13 -13.92 -12.09 43.04
CA VAL A 13 -15.27 -12.14 42.41
C VAL A 13 -15.02 -12.63 40.97
N LEU A 14 -15.17 -13.93 40.68
CA LEU A 14 -16.39 -14.61 40.16
C LEU A 14 -16.76 -14.24 38.72
N VAL A 15 -16.60 -15.21 37.81
CA VAL A 15 -17.03 -15.17 36.41
C VAL A 15 -18.18 -16.17 36.20
N LEU A 16 -19.32 -15.66 35.70
CA LEU A 16 -20.40 -16.39 35.03
C LEU A 16 -20.74 -15.59 33.75
N GLY A 17 -21.25 -16.15 32.66
CA GLY A 17 -21.63 -17.55 32.44
C GLY A 17 -22.82 -17.72 31.48
N GLY A 18 -22.72 -17.24 30.23
CA GLY A 18 -23.45 -17.72 29.04
C GLY A 18 -24.98 -17.52 28.89
N LEU A 19 -25.42 -17.24 27.65
CA LEU A 19 -26.70 -17.68 27.10
C LEU A 19 -26.61 -17.83 25.56
N VAL A 20 -27.47 -18.67 24.96
CA VAL A 20 -27.40 -19.12 23.56
C VAL A 20 -28.78 -19.09 22.88
N ALA A 21 -28.82 -18.70 21.60
CA ALA A 21 -29.79 -19.09 20.57
C ALA A 21 -29.11 -18.90 19.19
N GLY A 22 -29.25 -19.70 18.13
CA GLY A 22 -30.13 -20.83 17.83
C GLY A 22 -30.99 -20.52 16.60
N THR A 23 -30.57 -20.80 15.35
CA THR A 23 -30.95 -21.95 14.48
C THR A 23 -30.50 -21.67 13.02
N ALA A 24 -30.43 -22.58 12.03
CA ALA A 24 -30.18 -24.04 11.97
C ALA A 24 -30.03 -24.54 10.50
N ALA A 25 -29.36 -25.70 10.30
CA ALA A 25 -29.32 -26.58 9.09
C ALA A 25 -28.53 -26.10 7.83
N VAL A 26 -27.93 -26.97 6.98
CA VAL A 26 -28.09 -28.44 6.77
C VAL A 26 -26.76 -29.13 6.36
N ALA A 27 -26.58 -30.43 6.73
CA ALA A 27 -25.72 -31.50 6.13
C ALA A 27 -24.20 -31.26 5.85
N GLY A 28 -23.26 -32.20 6.02
CA GLY A 28 -23.29 -33.55 6.62
C GLY A 28 -22.52 -34.61 5.80
N VAL A 29 -21.37 -35.12 6.31
CA VAL A 29 -20.81 -36.48 6.05
C VAL A 29 -19.59 -36.75 6.98
N THR A 30 -19.37 -38.03 7.29
CA THR A 30 -18.35 -38.64 8.19
C THR A 30 -16.91 -38.63 7.62
N GLY A 31 -15.82 -38.83 8.37
CA GLY A 31 -15.65 -39.16 9.80
C GLY A 31 -14.19 -39.49 10.18
N ASP A 32 -13.97 -39.82 11.46
CA ASP A 32 -12.79 -40.40 12.14
C ASP A 32 -11.40 -39.72 12.12
N LYS A 33 -10.83 -39.61 13.33
CA LYS A 33 -9.42 -39.36 13.65
C LYS A 33 -8.90 -40.50 14.52
N PRO A 34 -7.57 -40.73 14.56
CA PRO A 34 -6.93 -40.95 15.86
C PRO A 34 -5.83 -39.91 16.18
N VAL A 35 -5.56 -39.80 17.48
CA VAL A 35 -4.58 -38.90 18.10
C VAL A 35 -3.39 -39.71 18.62
N VAL A 36 -2.15 -39.22 18.47
CA VAL A 36 -1.06 -39.47 19.44
C VAL A 36 -0.14 -38.26 19.53
N SER A 37 0.18 -37.83 20.76
CA SER A 37 1.17 -36.78 21.07
C SER A 37 2.55 -37.38 21.40
N ALA A 38 3.65 -36.65 21.16
CA ALA A 38 4.77 -36.50 22.12
C ALA A 38 5.95 -35.67 21.55
N THR A 39 6.50 -34.78 22.38
CA THR A 39 7.83 -34.15 22.25
C THR A 39 8.91 -35.14 22.75
N PRO A 40 10.15 -35.15 22.21
CA PRO A 40 11.29 -34.71 23.04
C PRO A 40 12.50 -34.09 22.30
N THR A 41 13.43 -33.58 23.12
CA THR A 41 14.79 -33.03 22.88
C THR A 41 15.70 -33.59 24.01
N PRO A 42 17.07 -33.69 23.99
CA PRO A 42 18.11 -33.51 22.95
C PRO A 42 19.16 -34.67 22.77
N ALA A 43 20.00 -34.54 21.73
CA ALA A 43 21.45 -34.83 21.58
C ALA A 43 22.20 -36.02 22.24
N ALA A 44 22.87 -36.82 21.38
CA ALA A 44 24.15 -37.59 21.52
C ALA A 44 24.22 -38.60 20.33
N ASP A 45 25.32 -39.11 19.74
CA ASP A 45 26.78 -38.88 19.83
C ASP A 45 27.39 -39.21 18.42
N SER A 46 28.71 -39.18 18.25
CA SER A 46 29.44 -39.06 16.99
C SER A 46 29.95 -40.39 16.37
N THR A 47 30.24 -40.33 15.06
CA THR A 47 31.40 -40.93 14.34
C THR A 47 31.16 -41.90 13.16
N GLN A 48 32.03 -41.70 12.15
CA GLN A 48 32.72 -42.71 11.31
C GLN A 48 32.22 -43.08 9.88
N THR A 49 32.76 -42.31 8.93
CA THR A 49 33.43 -42.76 7.68
C THR A 49 32.62 -43.31 6.49
N ALA A 50 32.93 -42.76 5.31
CA ALA A 50 32.32 -43.04 3.99
C ALA A 50 32.84 -44.34 3.32
N PRO A 51 32.26 -44.71 2.18
CA PRO A 51 33.07 -44.65 0.95
C PRO A 51 32.39 -43.98 -0.27
N LYS A 52 33.23 -43.70 -1.27
CA LYS A 52 33.02 -42.89 -2.48
C LYS A 52 32.32 -43.63 -3.63
N ALA A 53 31.53 -42.91 -4.43
CA ALA A 53 31.30 -43.19 -5.85
C ALA A 53 31.31 -41.87 -6.65
N ASP A 54 31.78 -41.87 -7.90
CA ASP A 54 32.17 -40.67 -8.64
C ASP A 54 30.99 -39.81 -9.14
N ALA A 55 31.12 -38.48 -8.97
CA ALA A 55 30.33 -37.49 -9.69
C ALA A 55 31.09 -37.05 -10.94
N ALA A 56 30.52 -37.30 -12.13
CA ALA A 56 31.07 -36.82 -13.39
C ALA A 56 31.02 -35.29 -13.45
N ALA A 57 32.10 -34.66 -13.94
CA ALA A 57 32.14 -33.22 -14.16
C ALA A 57 31.19 -32.83 -15.29
N SER A 58 30.22 -31.96 -15.00
CA SER A 58 29.51 -31.19 -16.02
C SER A 58 30.18 -29.84 -16.17
N ASP A 59 30.82 -29.64 -17.32
CA ASP A 59 31.47 -28.39 -17.71
C ASP A 59 30.40 -27.33 -18.03
N ALA A 60 30.02 -26.57 -16.99
CA ALA A 60 29.17 -25.39 -17.14
C ALA A 60 30.07 -24.17 -17.36
N THR A 61 30.28 -23.81 -18.62
CA THR A 61 30.99 -22.59 -19.02
C THR A 61 30.17 -21.39 -18.57
N ALA A 62 30.54 -20.82 -17.42
CA ALA A 62 29.97 -19.58 -16.92
C ALA A 62 30.34 -18.46 -17.89
N THR A 63 29.36 -17.99 -18.67
CA THR A 63 29.50 -16.74 -19.40
C THR A 63 29.54 -15.59 -18.39
N ASP A 64 30.56 -14.74 -18.49
CA ASP A 64 30.68 -13.56 -17.63
C ASP A 64 29.40 -12.73 -17.75
N ARG A 65 28.63 -12.65 -16.66
CA ARG A 65 27.58 -11.65 -16.52
C ARG A 65 28.29 -10.31 -16.45
N VAL A 66 28.22 -9.55 -17.54
CA VAL A 66 28.63 -8.14 -17.59
C VAL A 66 28.04 -7.45 -16.36
N ALA A 67 28.91 -6.83 -15.56
CA ALA A 67 28.48 -6.09 -14.38
C ALA A 67 27.44 -5.04 -14.80
N PRO A 68 26.42 -4.75 -13.98
CA PRO A 68 25.51 -3.64 -14.25
C PRO A 68 26.34 -2.39 -14.57
N ALA A 69 25.93 -1.65 -15.61
CA ALA A 69 26.54 -0.37 -15.90
C ALA A 69 26.49 0.50 -14.63
N GLU A 70 27.57 1.25 -14.40
CA GLU A 70 27.73 2.15 -13.27
C GLU A 70 26.43 2.96 -13.07
N ALA A 71 25.84 2.85 -11.88
CA ALA A 71 24.50 3.38 -11.63
C ALA A 71 24.48 4.86 -12.00
N ALA A 72 23.57 5.23 -12.91
CA ALA A 72 23.46 6.61 -13.38
C ALA A 72 23.27 7.55 -12.17
N GLU A 73 23.96 8.69 -12.21
CA GLU A 73 23.83 9.74 -11.19
C GLU A 73 22.34 10.02 -10.94
N PRO A 74 21.87 10.07 -9.68
CA PRO A 74 20.47 10.33 -9.38
C PRO A 74 20.01 11.61 -10.06
N VAL A 75 18.99 11.51 -10.92
CA VAL A 75 18.40 12.68 -11.56
C VAL A 75 17.88 13.60 -10.43
N PRO A 76 18.32 14.86 -10.35
CA PRO A 76 17.84 15.77 -9.32
C PRO A 76 16.34 15.98 -9.47
N ILE A 77 15.58 15.43 -8.54
CA ILE A 77 14.14 15.68 -8.39
C ILE A 77 13.92 16.95 -7.56
N ASP A 78 12.84 17.68 -7.84
CA ASP A 78 12.46 18.81 -7.00
C ASP A 78 12.16 18.35 -5.57
N ALA A 79 12.50 19.16 -4.58
CA ALA A 79 12.35 18.79 -3.17
C ALA A 79 10.89 18.58 -2.74
N GLN A 80 9.93 19.27 -3.36
CA GLN A 80 8.49 19.10 -3.11
C GLN A 80 7.98 17.79 -3.72
N VAL A 81 8.41 17.48 -4.95
CA VAL A 81 8.16 16.17 -5.59
C VAL A 81 8.77 15.05 -4.76
N GLN A 82 9.99 15.23 -4.25
CA GLN A 82 10.64 14.26 -3.38
C GLN A 82 9.86 14.06 -2.08
N ALA A 83 9.36 15.11 -1.43
CA ALA A 83 8.56 15.01 -0.22
C ALA A 83 7.27 14.20 -0.46
N GLN A 84 6.53 14.54 -1.53
CA GLN A 84 5.34 13.81 -1.95
C GLN A 84 5.61 12.32 -2.19
N VAL A 85 6.58 11.98 -3.04
CA VAL A 85 6.90 10.58 -3.37
C VAL A 85 7.43 9.82 -2.15
N SER A 86 8.22 10.47 -1.29
CA SER A 86 8.69 9.87 -0.04
C SER A 86 7.54 9.56 0.92
N TYR A 87 6.54 10.43 1.01
CA TYR A 87 5.33 10.19 1.79
C TYR A 87 4.55 8.98 1.28
N MET A 88 4.30 8.92 -0.04
CA MET A 88 3.61 7.79 -0.66
C MET A 88 4.33 6.46 -0.37
N LEU A 89 5.65 6.42 -0.54
CA LEU A 89 6.46 5.21 -0.32
C LEU A 89 6.66 4.85 1.16
N ALA A 90 6.51 5.80 2.08
CA ALA A 90 6.53 5.52 3.52
C ALA A 90 5.21 4.92 4.01
N HIS A 91 4.07 5.38 3.46
CA HIS A 91 2.75 5.16 4.07
C HIS A 91 1.81 4.22 3.30
N TRP A 92 2.17 3.74 2.10
CA TRP A 92 1.31 2.87 1.28
C TRP A 92 0.76 1.61 1.96
N THR A 93 1.40 1.12 3.03
CA THR A 93 0.89 0.06 3.94
C THR A 93 0.87 0.46 5.41
N ASP A 94 1.48 1.59 5.77
CA ASP A 94 1.61 2.06 7.15
C ASP A 94 0.90 3.42 7.28
N TYR A 95 -0.42 3.35 7.37
CA TYR A 95 -1.31 4.49 7.25
C TYR A 95 -1.03 5.55 8.34
N ASN A 96 -0.87 6.81 7.93
CA ASN A 96 -0.51 7.92 8.81
C ASN A 96 -1.69 8.43 9.68
N THR A 97 -2.23 7.56 10.55
CA THR A 97 -3.40 7.88 11.38
C THR A 97 -3.13 8.88 12.51
N ASP A 98 -1.86 9.17 12.80
CA ASP A 98 -1.45 10.18 13.78
C ASP A 98 -1.46 11.61 13.18
N GLY A 99 -1.30 11.73 11.85
CA GLY A 99 -1.29 13.00 11.12
C GLY A 99 -2.57 13.32 10.36
N TYR A 100 -3.29 12.29 9.89
CA TYR A 100 -4.46 12.45 9.01
C TYR A 100 -5.56 11.43 9.30
N GLY A 101 -6.75 11.66 8.74
CA GLY A 101 -7.84 10.69 8.73
C GLY A 101 -7.59 9.48 7.82
N VAL A 102 -8.34 8.40 8.02
CA VAL A 102 -8.29 7.17 7.20
C VAL A 102 -9.71 6.68 6.86
N ILE A 103 -9.89 6.24 5.62
CA ILE A 103 -11.13 5.67 5.09
C ILE A 103 -10.92 4.19 4.76
N THR A 104 -11.53 3.29 5.52
CA THR A 104 -11.49 1.86 5.20
C THR A 104 -12.07 1.58 3.81
N ASP A 105 -11.40 0.71 3.04
CA ASP A 105 -11.80 0.22 1.71
C ASP A 105 -11.99 1.27 0.59
N ASN A 106 -11.71 2.57 0.81
CA ASN A 106 -11.85 3.59 -0.24
C ASN A 106 -10.92 4.82 -0.10
N ASP A 107 -9.72 4.64 0.44
CA ASP A 107 -8.83 5.73 0.86
C ASP A 107 -8.05 6.46 -0.27
N CYS A 108 -8.22 6.04 -1.52
CA CYS A 108 -7.38 6.44 -2.66
C CYS A 108 -7.07 7.96 -2.79
N VAL A 109 -8.10 8.81 -2.65
CA VAL A 109 -7.98 10.27 -2.82
C VAL A 109 -7.64 10.97 -1.52
N ASN A 110 -8.04 10.41 -0.38
CA ASN A 110 -7.61 10.88 0.94
C ASN A 110 -6.08 10.77 1.04
N PHE A 111 -5.52 9.59 0.74
CA PHE A 111 -4.07 9.38 0.75
C PHE A 111 -3.33 10.25 -0.26
N THR A 112 -3.86 10.36 -1.48
CA THR A 112 -3.33 11.29 -2.49
C THR A 112 -3.33 12.73 -1.97
N SER A 113 -4.41 13.16 -1.32
CA SER A 113 -4.57 14.51 -0.78
C SER A 113 -3.56 14.84 0.32
N GLN A 114 -3.29 13.87 1.22
CA GLN A 114 -2.23 13.97 2.22
C GLN A 114 -0.87 14.21 1.56
N SER A 115 -0.52 13.42 0.53
CA SER A 115 0.76 13.57 -0.19
C SER A 115 0.92 14.96 -0.84
N LEU A 116 -0.19 15.58 -1.25
CA LEU A 116 -0.16 16.93 -1.84
C LEU A 116 0.14 18.00 -0.79
N ILE A 117 -0.29 17.82 0.48
CA ILE A 117 0.15 18.67 1.59
C ILE A 117 1.66 18.56 1.79
N GLU A 118 2.23 17.34 1.71
CA GLU A 118 3.69 17.14 1.79
C GLU A 118 4.44 17.73 0.57
N ARG A 119 3.79 17.79 -0.60
CA ARG A 119 4.26 18.59 -1.76
C ARG A 119 4.20 20.11 -1.50
N GLY A 120 3.56 20.56 -0.43
CA GLY A 120 3.37 21.97 -0.10
C GLY A 120 2.10 22.61 -0.67
N TRP A 121 1.12 21.82 -1.14
CA TRP A 121 -0.21 22.36 -1.39
C TRP A 121 -0.82 22.86 -0.07
N THR A 122 -1.42 24.03 -0.11
CA THR A 122 -2.24 24.53 1.00
C THR A 122 -3.71 24.19 0.76
N MET A 123 -4.39 23.73 1.80
CA MET A 123 -5.86 23.56 1.83
C MET A 123 -6.56 24.89 1.58
N ASP A 124 -7.80 24.83 1.09
CA ASP A 124 -8.70 25.98 0.94
C ASP A 124 -10.13 25.60 1.36
N ASP A 125 -11.09 26.49 1.14
CA ASP A 125 -12.49 26.28 1.53
C ASP A 125 -13.21 25.20 0.69
N GLN A 126 -12.61 24.75 -0.42
CA GLN A 126 -13.17 23.73 -1.31
C GLN A 126 -12.45 22.38 -1.14
N TRP A 127 -11.16 22.37 -0.81
CA TRP A 127 -10.35 21.17 -0.57
C TRP A 127 -9.66 21.24 0.80
N TYR A 128 -10.22 20.51 1.78
CA TYR A 128 -9.74 20.46 3.16
C TYR A 128 -10.02 19.12 3.85
N ALA A 129 -9.26 18.85 4.91
CA ALA A 129 -9.56 17.90 5.97
C ALA A 129 -9.09 18.42 7.34
N GLU A 130 -9.81 18.10 8.41
CA GLU A 130 -9.45 18.44 9.80
C GLU A 130 -9.76 17.24 10.72
N GLY A 131 -8.81 16.86 11.58
CA GLY A 131 -8.91 15.67 12.42
C GLY A 131 -8.04 14.50 11.94
N ILE A 132 -8.04 13.40 12.68
CA ILE A 132 -7.11 12.27 12.51
C ILE A 132 -7.77 10.91 12.77
N GLY A 133 -7.20 9.83 12.22
CA GLY A 133 -7.72 8.48 12.39
C GLY A 133 -9.15 8.33 11.86
N SER A 134 -10.08 7.83 12.67
CA SER A 134 -11.51 7.75 12.33
C SER A 134 -12.28 9.06 12.52
N ASP A 135 -11.69 10.03 13.22
CA ASP A 135 -12.39 11.18 13.78
C ASP A 135 -11.92 12.44 13.03
N PHE A 136 -12.42 12.60 11.80
CA PHE A 136 -12.05 13.71 10.91
C PHE A 136 -13.21 14.20 10.03
N ASP A 137 -13.26 15.51 9.83
CA ASP A 137 -14.18 16.22 8.93
C ASP A 137 -13.46 16.53 7.60
N THR A 138 -14.18 16.46 6.47
CA THR A 138 -13.59 16.62 5.12
C THR A 138 -14.51 17.34 4.14
N SER A 139 -13.91 17.91 3.09
CA SER A 139 -14.62 18.30 1.88
C SER A 139 -14.75 17.13 0.89
N SER A 140 -15.75 17.16 0.00
CA SER A 140 -15.89 16.10 -1.02
C SER A 140 -14.66 15.97 -1.93
N PRO A 141 -14.02 17.05 -2.42
CA PRO A 141 -12.77 16.95 -3.17
C PRO A 141 -11.58 16.32 -2.43
N TRP A 142 -11.60 16.25 -1.10
CA TRP A 142 -10.53 15.57 -0.33
C TRP A 142 -10.65 14.05 -0.37
N ILE A 143 -11.88 13.51 -0.51
CA ILE A 143 -12.16 12.06 -0.36
C ILE A 143 -12.74 11.38 -1.60
N SER A 144 -13.18 12.13 -2.62
CA SER A 144 -13.80 11.60 -3.83
C SER A 144 -13.00 11.93 -5.08
N SER A 145 -12.71 10.94 -5.91
CA SER A 145 -11.83 11.05 -7.09
C SER A 145 -12.42 11.96 -8.16
N THR A 146 -13.72 11.80 -8.42
CA THR A 146 -14.52 12.68 -9.28
C THR A 146 -14.57 14.12 -8.76
N ALA A 147 -14.78 14.31 -7.46
CA ALA A 147 -14.82 15.65 -6.87
C ALA A 147 -13.43 16.33 -6.89
N PHE A 148 -12.36 15.57 -6.64
CA PHE A 148 -10.98 16.03 -6.76
C PHE A 148 -10.64 16.45 -8.19
N ARG A 149 -11.00 15.62 -9.19
CA ARG A 149 -10.88 15.95 -10.62
C ARG A 149 -11.50 17.31 -10.93
N ASP A 150 -12.73 17.52 -10.50
CA ASP A 150 -13.49 18.74 -10.80
C ASP A 150 -12.91 19.97 -10.06
N TYR A 151 -12.45 19.79 -8.82
CA TYR A 151 -11.75 20.83 -8.07
C TYR A 151 -10.42 21.20 -8.73
N VAL A 152 -9.56 20.24 -9.09
CA VAL A 152 -8.26 20.52 -9.73
C VAL A 152 -8.47 21.24 -11.06
N ALA A 153 -9.42 20.78 -11.89
CA ALA A 153 -9.79 21.43 -13.15
C ALA A 153 -10.21 22.89 -12.99
N GLN A 154 -10.93 23.23 -11.92
CA GLN A 154 -11.38 24.60 -11.62
C GLN A 154 -10.30 25.46 -10.97
N SER A 155 -9.43 24.85 -10.16
CA SER A 155 -8.39 25.55 -9.38
C SER A 155 -7.24 26.11 -10.24
N GLY A 156 -6.99 25.52 -11.41
CA GLY A 156 -5.82 25.83 -12.24
C GLY A 156 -4.47 25.40 -11.63
N ARG A 157 -4.47 24.60 -10.55
CA ARG A 157 -3.25 24.11 -9.86
C ARG A 157 -2.43 23.10 -10.67
N ALA A 158 -3.02 22.46 -11.68
CA ALA A 158 -2.38 21.42 -12.50
C ALA A 158 -2.86 21.45 -13.96
N THR A 159 -2.10 20.82 -14.86
CA THR A 159 -2.45 20.64 -16.29
C THR A 159 -3.01 19.24 -16.52
N ALA A 160 -4.15 19.12 -17.19
CA ALA A 160 -4.69 17.81 -17.58
C ALA A 160 -3.87 17.18 -18.71
N LEU A 161 -3.56 15.89 -18.57
CA LEU A 161 -2.96 15.05 -19.61
C LEU A 161 -3.83 13.79 -19.85
N THR A 162 -3.87 13.30 -21.08
CA THR A 162 -4.41 11.98 -21.44
C THR A 162 -3.33 10.90 -21.41
N ASP A 163 -3.72 9.63 -21.53
CA ASP A 163 -2.77 8.52 -21.64
C ASP A 163 -1.93 8.52 -22.94
N ASP A 164 -2.32 9.30 -23.95
CA ASP A 164 -1.49 9.55 -25.14
C ASP A 164 -0.33 10.53 -24.89
N GLN A 165 -0.29 11.19 -23.72
CA GLN A 165 0.67 12.24 -23.36
C GLN A 165 1.65 11.80 -22.26
N ARG A 166 1.95 10.50 -22.19
CA ARG A 166 2.84 9.89 -21.17
C ARG A 166 4.22 10.51 -21.13
N ASP A 167 4.73 10.99 -22.27
CA ASP A 167 6.02 11.69 -22.40
C ASP A 167 6.10 13.00 -21.58
N GLN A 168 4.95 13.55 -21.15
CA GLN A 168 4.85 14.76 -20.35
C GLN A 168 4.60 14.50 -18.86
N VAL A 169 4.31 13.25 -18.48
CA VAL A 169 4.04 12.85 -17.09
C VAL A 169 5.34 12.87 -16.28
N LYS A 170 5.26 13.38 -15.04
CA LYS A 170 6.38 13.51 -14.10
C LYS A 170 6.14 12.72 -12.83
N LEU A 171 7.22 12.48 -12.08
CA LEU A 171 7.11 12.02 -10.69
C LEU A 171 6.29 13.02 -9.87
N GLY A 172 5.43 12.51 -8.98
CA GLY A 172 4.49 13.30 -8.19
C GLY A 172 3.24 13.78 -8.94
N ASP A 173 3.13 13.58 -10.25
CA ASP A 173 1.87 13.81 -10.96
C ASP A 173 0.79 12.87 -10.43
N VAL A 174 -0.46 13.34 -10.40
CA VAL A 174 -1.58 12.53 -9.89
C VAL A 174 -2.19 11.74 -11.05
N ALA A 175 -2.13 10.41 -10.96
CA ALA A 175 -2.81 9.51 -11.88
C ALA A 175 -4.26 9.33 -11.45
N GLN A 176 -5.20 9.54 -12.37
CA GLN A 176 -6.61 9.22 -12.18
C GLN A 176 -7.04 8.15 -13.18
N PHE A 177 -7.93 7.28 -12.74
CA PHE A 177 -8.41 6.15 -13.52
C PHE A 177 -9.93 6.21 -13.60
N ASP A 178 -10.43 5.79 -14.74
CA ASP A 178 -11.85 5.62 -15.05
C ASP A 178 -12.04 4.12 -15.30
N TRP A 179 -12.32 3.36 -14.24
CA TRP A 179 -12.26 1.89 -14.31
C TRP A 179 -13.36 1.27 -15.18
N ASP A 180 -14.50 1.95 -15.35
CA ASP A 180 -15.64 1.47 -16.14
C ASP A 180 -15.91 2.29 -17.42
N ASN A 181 -15.10 3.33 -17.68
CA ASN A 181 -15.30 4.34 -18.73
C ASN A 181 -16.65 5.08 -18.64
N SER A 182 -17.18 5.29 -17.44
CA SER A 182 -18.32 6.16 -17.18
C SER A 182 -18.00 7.64 -17.45
N GLY A 183 -16.73 8.02 -17.43
CA GLY A 183 -16.25 9.39 -17.54
C GLY A 183 -16.09 10.11 -16.20
N ASP A 184 -16.37 9.46 -15.06
CA ASP A 184 -16.32 10.11 -13.74
C ASP A 184 -14.95 10.05 -13.04
N ARG A 185 -14.04 9.21 -13.52
CA ARG A 185 -12.69 8.97 -12.97
C ARG A 185 -12.73 8.56 -11.50
N ASP A 186 -13.33 7.41 -11.22
CA ASP A 186 -13.61 6.85 -9.90
C ASP A 186 -12.40 6.61 -8.98
N HIS A 187 -11.16 6.47 -9.48
CA HIS A 187 -9.98 6.16 -8.66
C HIS A 187 -8.78 7.08 -8.92
N THR A 188 -7.90 7.24 -7.92
CA THR A 188 -6.72 8.12 -7.96
C THR A 188 -5.51 7.50 -7.25
N GLY A 189 -4.31 7.80 -7.74
CA GLY A 189 -3.02 7.58 -7.05
C GLY A 189 -1.96 8.58 -7.50
N VAL A 190 -0.71 8.42 -7.06
CA VAL A 190 0.40 9.33 -7.39
C VAL A 190 1.50 8.58 -8.15
N VAL A 191 2.02 9.18 -9.21
CA VAL A 191 3.14 8.63 -9.99
C VAL A 191 4.42 8.64 -9.16
N THR A 192 4.89 7.45 -8.76
CA THR A 192 6.05 7.25 -7.88
C THR A 192 7.28 6.71 -8.60
N ARG A 193 7.13 6.15 -9.81
CA ARG A 193 8.23 5.73 -10.68
C ARG A 193 7.86 5.85 -12.14
N ILE A 194 8.83 6.27 -12.95
CA ILE A 194 8.77 6.24 -14.41
C ILE A 194 10.02 5.52 -14.89
N GLU A 195 9.86 4.58 -15.82
CA GLU A 195 10.94 3.85 -16.49
C GLU A 195 10.80 3.99 -18.01
N GLY A 196 11.90 3.79 -18.74
CA GLY A 196 11.91 3.94 -20.20
C GLY A 196 11.77 5.37 -20.68
N SER A 197 11.46 5.54 -21.97
CA SER A 197 11.31 6.84 -22.65
C SER A 197 10.73 6.65 -24.04
N GLY A 198 10.00 7.63 -24.57
CA GLY A 198 9.35 7.50 -25.87
C GLY A 198 8.29 6.40 -25.85
N ASP A 199 8.26 5.56 -26.90
CA ASP A 199 7.26 4.50 -27.05
C ASP A 199 7.37 3.39 -25.97
N ASP A 200 8.53 3.23 -25.34
CA ASP A 200 8.78 2.24 -24.27
C ASP A 200 8.56 2.81 -22.85
N ILE A 201 7.89 3.96 -22.70
CA ILE A 201 7.67 4.57 -21.38
C ILE A 201 6.71 3.76 -20.51
N GLN A 202 7.10 3.55 -19.25
CA GLN A 202 6.36 2.78 -18.25
C GLN A 202 6.13 3.64 -17.00
N ILE A 203 4.86 3.80 -16.63
CA ILE A 203 4.45 4.63 -15.49
C ILE A 203 3.94 3.73 -14.37
N TYR A 204 4.42 3.98 -13.15
CA TYR A 204 4.02 3.27 -11.95
C TYR A 204 3.52 4.25 -10.90
N TYR A 205 2.50 3.83 -10.15
CA TYR A 205 1.86 4.66 -9.14
C TYR A 205 1.80 3.98 -7.77
N ALA A 206 1.74 4.82 -6.73
CA ALA A 206 1.37 4.44 -5.38
C ALA A 206 -0.07 4.89 -5.05
N GLY A 207 -0.74 4.19 -4.14
CA GLY A 207 -2.10 4.52 -3.72
C GLY A 207 -2.68 3.50 -2.74
N HIS A 208 -3.81 3.86 -2.12
CA HIS A 208 -4.60 3.00 -1.23
C HIS A 208 -5.84 2.43 -1.95
N THR A 209 -6.81 1.88 -1.20
CA THR A 209 -7.97 1.07 -1.66
C THR A 209 -7.57 -0.32 -2.16
N ASP A 210 -6.50 -0.41 -2.95
CA ASP A 210 -5.72 -1.63 -3.16
C ASP A 210 -4.25 -1.23 -3.05
N ASP A 211 -3.75 -1.28 -1.82
CA ASP A 211 -2.46 -0.73 -1.38
C ASP A 211 -1.31 -1.06 -2.33
N THR A 212 -0.56 -0.03 -2.75
CA THR A 212 0.61 -0.20 -3.62
C THR A 212 1.59 0.96 -3.54
N ASP A 213 2.86 0.64 -3.81
CA ASP A 213 4.00 1.54 -3.98
C ASP A 213 4.38 1.78 -5.46
N PHE A 214 4.29 0.75 -6.30
CA PHE A 214 4.69 0.77 -7.71
C PHE A 214 3.82 -0.10 -8.63
N ARG A 215 2.49 0.02 -8.60
CA ARG A 215 1.62 -0.66 -9.57
C ARG A 215 1.79 -0.02 -10.95
N SER A 216 2.04 -0.84 -11.98
CA SER A 216 2.06 -0.36 -13.38
C SER A 216 0.67 0.14 -13.79
N VAL A 217 0.63 1.32 -14.42
CA VAL A 217 -0.61 1.86 -15.02
C VAL A 217 -1.14 0.89 -16.09
N ASP A 218 -0.26 0.36 -16.95
CA ASP A 218 -0.63 -0.56 -18.03
C ASP A 218 -1.29 -1.81 -17.49
N TYR A 219 -0.68 -2.43 -16.48
CA TYR A 219 -1.28 -3.57 -15.79
C TYR A 219 -2.65 -3.21 -15.18
N ALA A 220 -2.79 -2.01 -14.62
CA ALA A 220 -4.05 -1.59 -14.02
C ALA A 220 -5.18 -1.46 -15.05
N ILE A 221 -4.92 -0.88 -16.23
CA ILE A 221 -5.94 -0.61 -17.26
C ILE A 221 -6.13 -1.73 -18.31
N THR A 222 -5.16 -2.63 -18.48
CA THR A 222 -5.25 -3.73 -19.46
C THR A 222 -5.58 -5.09 -18.83
N GLU A 223 -5.05 -5.39 -17.63
CA GLU A 223 -5.20 -6.70 -16.99
C GLU A 223 -6.12 -6.66 -15.75
N LYS A 224 -5.96 -5.68 -14.86
CA LYS A 224 -6.74 -5.60 -13.60
C LYS A 224 -8.15 -5.05 -13.83
N HIS A 225 -8.28 -3.99 -14.63
CA HIS A 225 -9.54 -3.38 -15.05
C HIS A 225 -9.58 -3.29 -16.59
N PRO A 226 -9.74 -4.42 -17.32
CA PRO A 226 -9.53 -4.47 -18.77
C PRO A 226 -10.41 -3.50 -19.54
N GLY A 227 -9.77 -2.53 -20.21
CA GLY A 227 -10.41 -1.53 -21.05
C GLY A 227 -10.63 -0.18 -20.36
N ALA A 228 -10.26 -0.02 -19.09
CA ALA A 228 -10.27 1.26 -18.38
C ALA A 228 -9.37 2.31 -19.04
N THR A 229 -9.56 3.59 -18.67
CA THR A 229 -8.74 4.70 -19.17
C THR A 229 -7.97 5.40 -18.04
N ALA A 230 -6.69 5.70 -18.27
CA ALA A 230 -5.87 6.53 -17.38
C ALA A 230 -5.82 8.00 -17.84
N TYR A 231 -5.67 8.89 -16.87
CA TYR A 231 -5.51 10.33 -17.05
C TYR A 231 -4.52 10.85 -16.01
N TYR A 232 -3.89 12.00 -16.26
CA TYR A 232 -2.96 12.59 -15.28
C TYR A 232 -3.26 14.06 -15.04
N TRP A 233 -3.05 14.49 -13.80
CA TRP A 233 -2.89 15.89 -13.44
C TRP A 233 -1.40 16.16 -13.28
N SER A 234 -0.86 16.90 -14.24
CA SER A 234 0.54 17.29 -14.23
C SER A 234 0.73 18.53 -13.38
N ILE A 235 1.42 18.36 -12.25
CA ILE A 235 1.60 19.39 -11.24
C ILE A 235 2.98 20.03 -11.47
N PRO A 236 3.08 21.38 -11.47
CA PRO A 236 4.34 22.09 -11.70
C PRO A 236 5.40 21.83 -10.61
#